data_AF-A0A7C0UY84-F1
#
_entry.id   AF-A0A7C0UY84-F1
#
_cell.length_a   1.000
_cell.length_b   1.000
_cell.length_c   1.000
_cell.angle_alpha   90.00
_cell.angle_beta   90.00
_cell.angle_gamma   90.00
#
_symmetry.space_group_name_H-M   'P 1'
#
loop_
_entity.id
_entity.type
_entity.pdbx_description
1 polymer ?
#
loop_
_entity_poly.entity_id
_entity_poly.type
_entity_poly.pdbx_seq_one_letter_code
_entity_poly.pdbx_strand_id
1 'polypeptide(L)' 'MKTIAVDKTTWKKLKRLREKIGARSYDEVIKRLIELWNLTELDKIVSEVTFPDDKVRNFALFINDRKRVTKNYHGE' A
#
# COMPACT_ATOMS: atom_id res chain seq x y z
N MET A 1 -9.47 -9.54 20.22
CA MET A 1 -8.08 -9.97 19.97
C MET A 1 -8.13 -11.34 19.32
N LYS A 2 -7.44 -11.56 18.19
CA LYS A 2 -7.30 -12.89 17.57
C LYS A 2 -5.82 -13.28 17.57
N THR A 3 -5.52 -14.53 17.87
CA THR A 3 -4.15 -15.03 17.96
C THR A 3 -3.75 -15.68 16.64
N ILE A 4 -2.54 -15.39 16.18
CA ILE A 4 -1.90 -16.05 15.05
C ILE A 4 -0.63 -16.76 15.52
N ALA A 5 -0.48 -18.03 15.14
CA ALA A 5 0.73 -18.78 15.39
C ALA A 5 1.71 -18.53 14.23
N VAL A 6 2.95 -18.21 14.57
CA VAL A 6 4.04 -18.04 13.62
C VAL A 6 5.28 -18.73 14.15
N ASP A 7 6.13 -19.24 13.26
CA ASP A 7 7.38 -19.86 13.65
C ASP A 7 8.38 -18.83 14.21
N LYS A 8 9.41 -19.34 14.90
CA LYS A 8 10.44 -18.52 15.57
C LYS A 8 11.20 -17.62 14.60
N THR A 9 11.41 -18.06 13.36
CA THR A 9 12.16 -17.29 12.35
C THR A 9 11.29 -16.15 11.82
N THR A 10 10.03 -16.43 11.49
CA THR A 10 9.05 -15.40 11.11
C THR A 10 8.87 -14.36 12.21
N TRP A 11 8.80 -14.80 13.47
CA TRP A 11 8.72 -13.90 14.62
C TRP A 11 9.92 -12.95 14.75
N LYS A 12 11.14 -13.45 14.50
CA LYS A 12 12.35 -12.61 14.47
C LYS A 12 12.30 -11.58 13.36
N LYS A 13 11.82 -11.96 12.17
CA LYS A 13 11.67 -11.04 11.02
C LYS A 13 10.64 -9.94 11.32
N LEU A 14 9.48 -10.29 11.88
CA LEU A 14 8.45 -9.32 12.28
C LEU A 14 8.95 -8.32 13.33
N LYS A 15 9.74 -8.78 14.30
CA LYS A 15 10.39 -7.89 15.29
C LYS A 15 11.31 -6.86 14.65
N ARG A 16 12.24 -7.31 13.82
CA ARG A 16 13.16 -6.42 13.10
C ARG A 16 12.42 -5.44 12.20
N LEU A 17 11.36 -5.90 11.53
CA LEU A 17 10.55 -5.05 10.67
C LEU A 17 9.84 -3.96 11.48
N ARG A 18 9.23 -4.31 12.62
CA ARG A 18 8.58 -3.36 13.52
C ARG A 18 9.52 -2.24 13.94
N GLU A 19 10.72 -2.59 14.37
CA GLU A 19 11.77 -1.64 14.78
C GLU A 19 12.18 -0.74 13.60
N LYS A 20 12.43 -1.34 12.43
CA LYS A 20 12.86 -0.62 11.23
C LYS A 20 11.84 0.43 10.77
N ILE A 21 10.54 0.15 10.89
CA ILE A 21 9.47 1.06 10.42
C ILE A 21 8.87 1.91 11.53
N GLY A 22 9.36 1.77 12.78
CA GLY A 22 8.86 2.51 13.94
C GLY A 22 7.38 2.22 14.29
N ALA A 23 6.89 1.01 14.03
CA ALA A 23 5.48 0.67 14.24
C ALA A 23 5.14 0.49 15.73
N ARG A 24 4.00 1.03 16.14
CA ARG A 24 3.52 1.01 17.54
C ARG A 24 3.10 -0.39 17.97
N SER A 25 2.55 -1.19 17.06
CA SER A 25 2.11 -2.57 17.32
C SER A 25 2.44 -3.52 16.17
N TYR A 26 2.38 -4.83 16.42
CA TYR A 26 2.52 -5.83 15.35
C TYR A 26 1.31 -5.86 14.41
N ASP A 27 0.12 -5.50 14.88
CA ASP A 27 -1.06 -5.32 14.01
C ASP A 27 -0.81 -4.22 12.97
N GLU A 28 -0.15 -3.14 13.35
CA GLU A 28 0.24 -2.07 12.44
C GLU A 28 1.26 -2.57 11.40
N VAL A 29 2.23 -3.38 11.82
CA VAL A 29 3.19 -4.03 10.89
C VAL A 29 2.45 -4.90 9.88
N ILE A 30 1.51 -5.73 10.34
CA ILE A 30 0.74 -6.63 9.49
C ILE A 30 -0.14 -5.84 8.51
N LYS A 31 -0.82 -4.77 8.97
CA LYS A 31 -1.61 -3.90 8.09
C LYS A 31 -0.76 -3.29 6.97
N ARG A 32 0.39 -2.72 7.31
CA ARG A 32 1.30 -2.13 6.31
C ARG A 32 1.84 -3.17 5.33
N LEU A 33 2.11 -4.40 5.78
CA LEU A 33 2.51 -5.50 4.90
C LEU A 33 1.40 -5.87 3.91
N ILE A 34 0.15 -5.93 4.36
CA ILE A 34 -1.01 -6.21 3.51
C ILE A 34 -1.20 -5.07 2.48
N GLU A 35 -1.10 -3.82 2.92
CA GLU A 35 -1.20 -2.65 2.03
C GLU A 35 -0.11 -2.68 0.96
N LEU A 36 1.14 -2.98 1.33
CA LEU A 36 2.26 -3.09 0.41
C LEU A 36 2.08 -4.23 -0.61
N TRP A 37 1.55 -5.37 -0.16
CA TRP A 37 1.25 -6.49 -1.05
C TRP A 37 0.18 -6.07 -2.06
N ASN A 38 -0.93 -5.47 -1.60
CA ASN A 38 -1.99 -5.02 -2.50
C ASN A 38 -1.50 -4.03 -3.55
N LEU A 39 -0.60 -3.10 -3.18
CA LEU A 39 0.03 -2.18 -4.14
C LEU A 39 0.89 -2.93 -5.16
N THR A 40 1.68 -3.91 -4.71
CA THR A 40 2.53 -4.71 -5.62
C THR A 40 1.70 -5.54 -6.60
N GLU A 41 0.57 -6.11 -6.17
CA GLU A 41 -0.34 -6.83 -7.06
C GLU A 41 -1.04 -5.88 -8.03
N LEU A 42 -1.40 -4.68 -7.59
CA LEU A 42 -1.97 -3.66 -8.46
C LEU A 42 -0.97 -3.20 -9.52
N ASP A 43 0.30 -3.00 -9.16
CA ASP A 43 1.37 -2.66 -10.10
C ASP A 43 1.56 -3.76 -11.17
N LYS A 44 1.50 -5.05 -10.77
CA LYS A 44 1.54 -6.16 -11.73
C LYS A 44 0.38 -6.12 -12.70
N ILE A 45 -0.85 -5.99 -12.19
CA ILE A 45 -2.06 -5.91 -13.02
C ILE A 45 -1.95 -4.74 -14.00
N VAL A 46 -1.57 -3.55 -13.52
CA VAL A 46 -1.39 -2.37 -14.37
C VAL A 46 -0.29 -2.58 -15.41
N SER A 47 0.80 -3.28 -15.07
CA SER A 47 1.88 -3.58 -16.01
C SER A 47 1.48 -4.59 -17.10
N GLU A 48 0.54 -5.49 -16.81
CA GLU A 48 0.01 -6.46 -17.77
C GLU A 48 -1.13 -5.88 -18.63
N VAL A 49 -1.80 -4.83 -18.15
CA VAL A 49 -2.82 -4.14 -18.93
C VAL A 49 -2.15 -3.20 -19.95
N THR A 50 -2.10 -3.64 -21.21
CA THR A 50 -1.91 -2.72 -22.33
C THR A 50 -3.19 -1.91 -22.50
N PHE A 51 -3.21 -0.70 -21.96
CA PHE A 51 -4.35 0.20 -22.14
C PHE A 51 -4.36 0.73 -23.57
N PRO A 52 -5.47 0.65 -24.30
CA PRO A 52 -5.69 1.43 -25.51
C PRO A 52 -5.44 2.92 -25.23
N ASP A 53 -4.76 3.64 -26.13
CA ASP A 53 -4.31 5.03 -25.94
C ASP A 53 -5.42 5.98 -25.43
N ASP A 54 -6.66 5.73 -25.86
CA ASP A 54 -7.87 6.44 -25.47
C ASP A 54 -8.24 6.25 -23.99
N LYS A 55 -7.94 5.10 -23.38
CA LYS A 55 -8.22 4.81 -21.96
C LYS A 55 -7.11 5.28 -21.02
N VAL A 56 -5.85 5.33 -21.48
CA VAL A 56 -4.72 5.88 -20.72
C VAL A 56 -4.97 7.35 -20.39
N ARG A 57 -5.47 8.13 -21.35
CA ARG A 57 -5.78 9.55 -21.16
C ARG A 57 -6.81 9.77 -20.06
N ASN A 58 -7.86 8.96 -20.03
CA ASN A 58 -8.93 9.07 -19.03
C ASN A 58 -8.46 8.66 -17.62
N PHE A 59 -7.62 7.63 -17.52
CA PHE A 59 -7.03 7.23 -16.25
C PHE A 59 -6.04 8.28 -15.72
N ALA A 60 -5.21 8.86 -16.59
CA ALA A 60 -4.30 9.95 -16.21
C ALA A 60 -5.06 11.18 -15.70
N LEU A 61 -6.18 11.54 -16.34
CA LEU A 61 -7.06 12.62 -15.89
C LEU A 61 -7.68 12.32 -14.51
N PHE A 62 -8.16 11.09 -14.30
CA PHE A 62 -8.72 10.65 -13.01
C PHE A 62 -7.71 10.74 -11.86
N ILE A 63 -6.46 10.29 -12.08
CA ILE A 63 -5.40 10.38 -11.07
C ILE A 63 -5.04 11.84 -10.77
N ASN A 64 -5.01 12.69 -11.79
CA ASN A 64 -4.67 14.11 -11.62
C ASN A 64 -5.77 14.87 -10.85
N ASP A 65 -7.03 14.51 -11.06
CA ASP A 65 -8.17 15.10 -10.36
C ASP A 65 -8.12 14.77 -8.85
N ARG A 66 -7.76 13.54 -8.49
CA ARG A 66 -7.55 13.13 -7.09
C ARG A 66 -6.41 13.89 -6.40
N LYS A 67 -5.34 14.25 -7.12
CA LYS A 67 -4.24 15.08 -6.59
C LYS A 67 -4.64 16.55 -6.36
N ARG A 68 -5.63 17.06 -7.10
CA ARG A 68 -6.19 18.39 -6.88
C ARG A 68 -7.07 18.45 -5.64
N VAL A 69 -7.87 17.41 -5.41
CA VAL A 69 -8.74 17.33 -4.22
C VAL A 69 -7.92 17.34 -2.92
N THR A 70 -6.77 16.66 -2.86
CA THR A 70 -5.91 16.66 -1.65
C THR A 70 -5.18 17.97 -1.39
N LYS A 71 -4.97 18.84 -2.39
CA LYS A 71 -4.33 20.15 -2.18
C LYS A 71 -5.26 21.20 -1.59
N ASN A 72 -6.58 21.00 -1.66
CA ASN A 72 -7.56 21.96 -1.18
C ASN A 72 -7.95 21.78 0.31
N TYR A 73 -7.33 20.83 1.02
CA TYR A 73 -7.59 20.60 2.46
C TYR A 73 -6.40 20.96 3.38
N HIS A 74 -5.42 21.72 2.87
CA HIS A 74 -4.28 22.24 3.65
C HIS A 74 -4.11 23.76 3.50
N GLY A 75 -5.20 24.45 3.18
CA GLY A 75 -5.25 25.91 3.17
C GLY A 75 -6.61 26.36 3.68
N GLU A 76 -6.74 26.38 5.01
CA GLU A 76 -7.46 27.37 5.84
C GLU A 76 -7.37 26.95 7.31
#